data_AF-A0A9D6FQ57-F1
#
_entry.id   AF-A0A9D6FQ57-F1
#
_cell.length_a   1.000
_cell.length_b   1.000
_cell.length_c   1.000
_cell.angle_alpha   90.00
_cell.angle_beta   90.00
_cell.angle_gamma   90.00
#
_symmetry.space_group_name_H-M   'P 1'
#
loop_
_entity.id
_entity.type
_entity.pdbx_description
1 polymer ?
#
loop_
_entity_poly.entity_id
_entity_poly.type
_entity_poly.pdbx_seq_one_letter_code
_entity_poly.pdbx_strand_id
1 'polypeptide(L)'
;MDNLLRFRPGESAVSIVAKGAAGLVWSAVSYVVRIYLNLLVEPQVNPVKHFPVVTVSHKIILPMSVTLTKFLRAPLMPLGPVVANALAVSTVFLLPGVFGFLVWELKENWRLYRANRPRTLRPVVVGGHGETVPRLLRPGFHSGTVPKLFAKLRRARRGERRAVAKHEAALRHVEEAVRRFVERDFLALAGGALSDVRVSPTRIAVDVRDGERVVELAFEEASGRLMARGPEAFGDLWRMAGADLSATALAERLGTDRYDVSEEGLVVWRDGAEIVYPLSRALDVLRPRGPGPELRADEVFLRPIAWEEWEGRSGGRAPPSARWIRNPVAISASARRSTGSSRPRPPAT
;
A
#
# COMPACT_ATOMS: atom_id res chain seq x y z
N MET A 1 -29.08 -13.50 -10.92
CA MET A 1 -29.98 -12.39 -10.51
C MET A 1 -29.35 -11.02 -10.79
N ASP A 2 -28.07 -10.80 -10.49
CA ASP A 2 -27.36 -9.52 -10.72
C ASP A 2 -27.45 -8.97 -12.16
N ASN A 3 -27.48 -9.83 -13.18
CA ASN A 3 -27.61 -9.39 -14.58
C ASN A 3 -29.02 -8.87 -14.95
N LEU A 4 -30.07 -9.28 -14.21
CA LEU A 4 -31.45 -8.80 -14.43
C LEU A 4 -31.68 -7.40 -13.82
N LEU A 5 -30.91 -7.03 -12.80
CA LEU A 5 -31.06 -5.78 -12.04
C LEU A 5 -30.19 -4.62 -12.58
N ARG A 6 -29.45 -4.84 -13.68
CA ARG A 6 -28.67 -3.78 -14.33
C ARG A 6 -29.61 -2.80 -15.06
N PHE A 7 -29.38 -1.52 -14.87
CA PHE A 7 -30.06 -0.46 -15.62
C PHE A 7 -29.62 -0.48 -17.09
N ARG A 8 -30.57 -0.36 -18.01
CA ARG A 8 -30.30 -0.24 -19.46
C ARG A 8 -30.77 1.11 -19.99
N PRO A 9 -30.10 1.68 -21.01
CA PRO A 9 -30.55 2.92 -21.65
C PRO A 9 -31.93 2.73 -22.30
N GLY A 10 -32.87 3.65 -22.04
CA GLY A 10 -34.23 3.63 -22.62
C GLY A 10 -35.31 2.95 -21.77
N GLU A 11 -35.02 2.57 -20.51
CA GLU A 11 -36.01 1.97 -19.62
C GLU A 11 -37.01 2.97 -19.05
N SER A 12 -38.27 2.55 -18.89
CA SER A 12 -39.32 3.36 -18.27
C SER A 12 -38.98 3.69 -16.81
N ALA A 13 -39.43 4.85 -16.33
CA ALA A 13 -39.22 5.27 -14.94
C ALA A 13 -39.70 4.22 -13.92
N VAL A 14 -40.78 3.51 -14.23
CA VAL A 14 -41.31 2.40 -13.41
C VAL A 14 -40.34 1.22 -13.34
N SER A 15 -39.71 0.85 -14.46
CA SER A 15 -38.68 -0.21 -14.50
C SER A 15 -37.47 0.16 -13.64
N ILE A 16 -37.05 1.43 -13.68
CA ILE A 16 -35.92 1.93 -12.87
C ILE A 16 -36.24 1.82 -11.37
N VAL A 17 -37.43 2.28 -10.95
CA VAL A 17 -37.85 2.20 -9.55
C VAL A 17 -37.99 0.74 -9.09
N ALA A 18 -38.62 -0.12 -9.89
CA ALA A 18 -38.78 -1.54 -9.57
C ALA A 18 -37.43 -2.26 -9.43
N LYS A 19 -36.48 -1.98 -10.34
CA LYS A 19 -35.11 -2.53 -10.26
C LYS A 19 -34.33 -1.99 -9.07
N GLY A 20 -34.52 -0.72 -8.72
CA GLY A 20 -33.94 -0.14 -7.52
C GLY A 20 -34.43 -0.84 -6.24
N ALA A 21 -35.74 -1.03 -6.11
CA ALA A 21 -36.34 -1.73 -4.98
C ALA A 21 -35.92 -3.21 -4.92
N ALA A 22 -35.96 -3.91 -6.05
CA ALA A 22 -35.51 -5.30 -6.14
C ALA A 22 -34.01 -5.43 -5.86
N GLY A 23 -33.20 -4.46 -6.30
CA GLY A 23 -31.77 -4.36 -6.00
C GLY A 23 -31.49 -4.17 -4.52
N LEU A 24 -32.29 -3.35 -3.83
CA LEU A 24 -32.17 -3.15 -2.39
C LEU A 24 -32.48 -4.45 -1.63
N VAL A 25 -33.61 -5.10 -1.93
CA VAL A 25 -33.99 -6.39 -1.31
C VAL A 25 -32.93 -7.45 -1.58
N TRP A 26 -32.48 -7.56 -2.83
CA TRP A 26 -31.42 -8.49 -3.21
C TRP A 26 -30.09 -8.19 -2.52
N SER A 27 -29.74 -6.92 -2.29
CA SER A 27 -28.54 -6.57 -1.54
C SER A 27 -28.58 -7.07 -0.10
N ALA A 28 -29.74 -6.98 0.56
CA ALA A 28 -29.97 -7.52 1.90
C ALA A 28 -29.83 -9.05 1.91
N VAL A 29 -30.47 -9.74 0.96
CA VAL A 29 -30.35 -11.21 0.81
C VAL A 29 -28.90 -11.62 0.54
N SER A 30 -28.22 -10.95 -0.39
CA SER A 30 -26.81 -11.23 -0.71
C SER A 30 -25.90 -11.04 0.50
N TYR A 31 -26.18 -10.01 1.32
CA TYR A 31 -25.45 -9.76 2.55
C TYR A 31 -25.65 -10.88 3.57
N VAL A 32 -26.90 -11.33 3.79
CA VAL A 32 -27.21 -12.47 4.68
C VAL A 32 -26.52 -13.74 4.21
N VAL A 33 -26.59 -14.05 2.91
CA VAL A 33 -25.91 -15.23 2.33
C VAL A 33 -24.41 -15.17 2.56
N ARG A 34 -23.77 -14.00 2.39
CA ARG A 34 -22.34 -13.83 2.65
C ARG A 34 -21.97 -14.02 4.12
N ILE A 35 -22.81 -13.54 5.04
CA ILE A 35 -22.62 -13.81 6.47
C ILE A 35 -22.65 -15.32 6.71
N TYR A 36 -23.67 -16.02 6.22
CA TYR A 36 -23.77 -17.46 6.43
C TYR A 36 -22.59 -18.21 5.82
N LEU A 37 -22.22 -17.91 4.58
CA LEU A 37 -21.13 -18.62 3.92
C LEU A 37 -19.78 -18.31 4.56
N ASN A 38 -19.41 -17.04 4.74
CA ASN A 38 -18.06 -16.67 5.18
C ASN A 38 -17.86 -16.78 6.69
N LEU A 39 -18.89 -16.44 7.48
CA LEU A 39 -18.78 -16.37 8.94
C LEU A 39 -19.23 -17.67 9.62
N LEU A 40 -20.24 -18.36 9.07
CA LEU A 40 -20.86 -19.51 9.73
C LEU A 40 -20.41 -20.84 9.13
N VAL A 41 -20.40 -20.98 7.80
CA VAL A 41 -20.09 -22.24 7.12
C VAL A 41 -18.60 -22.43 6.84
N GLU A 42 -17.93 -21.44 6.25
CA GLU A 42 -16.50 -21.52 5.89
C GLU A 42 -15.61 -21.98 7.06
N PRO A 43 -15.78 -21.46 8.30
CA PRO A 43 -14.95 -21.89 9.43
C PRO A 43 -15.21 -23.32 9.88
N GLN A 44 -16.38 -23.88 9.57
CA GLN A 44 -16.70 -25.26 9.91
C GLN A 44 -16.07 -26.25 8.94
N VAL A 45 -16.01 -25.91 7.66
CA VAL A 45 -15.44 -26.77 6.62
C VAL A 45 -13.92 -26.61 6.48
N ASN A 46 -13.38 -25.44 6.82
CA ASN A 46 -11.94 -25.20 6.75
C ASN A 46 -11.24 -25.83 7.97
N PRO A 47 -10.42 -26.88 7.80
CA PRO A 47 -9.82 -27.62 8.91
C PRO A 47 -8.93 -26.74 9.79
N VAL A 48 -8.31 -25.71 9.22
CA VAL A 48 -7.44 -24.78 9.93
C VAL A 48 -8.23 -23.84 10.86
N LYS A 49 -9.49 -23.54 10.51
CA LYS A 49 -10.40 -22.73 11.33
C LYS A 49 -11.21 -23.60 12.30
N HIS A 50 -11.55 -24.83 11.90
CA HIS A 50 -12.41 -25.74 12.64
C HIS A 50 -11.73 -26.27 13.91
N PHE A 51 -10.49 -26.76 13.79
CA PHE A 51 -9.74 -27.31 14.92
C PHE A 51 -8.72 -26.29 15.43
N PRO A 52 -8.61 -26.02 16.76
CA PRO A 52 -9.42 -26.52 17.87
C PRO A 52 -10.61 -25.61 18.23
N VAL A 53 -10.67 -24.39 17.70
CA VAL A 53 -11.55 -23.33 18.21
C VAL A 53 -13.03 -23.67 18.06
N VAL A 54 -13.48 -24.00 16.85
CA VAL A 54 -14.89 -24.30 16.57
C VAL A 54 -15.35 -25.50 17.39
N THR A 55 -14.49 -26.51 17.60
CA THR A 55 -14.84 -27.68 18.42
C THR A 55 -15.05 -27.35 19.90
N VAL A 56 -14.23 -26.46 20.48
CA VAL A 56 -14.40 -26.00 21.86
C VAL A 56 -15.66 -25.15 21.98
N SER A 57 -15.90 -24.26 21.02
CA SER A 57 -17.13 -23.45 20.98
C SER A 57 -18.39 -24.31 20.88
N HIS A 58 -18.38 -25.41 20.13
CA HIS A 58 -19.49 -26.37 20.11
C HIS A 58 -19.76 -26.93 21.51
N LYS A 59 -18.73 -27.34 22.25
CA LYS A 59 -18.90 -27.89 23.61
C LYS A 59 -19.50 -26.87 24.59
N ILE A 60 -19.10 -25.61 24.46
CA ILE A 60 -19.63 -24.52 25.30
C ILE A 60 -21.08 -24.19 24.94
N ILE A 61 -21.43 -24.20 23.65
CA ILE A 61 -22.78 -23.85 23.16
C ILE A 61 -23.78 -24.99 23.39
N LEU A 62 -23.33 -26.25 23.34
CA LEU A 62 -24.18 -27.43 23.46
C LEU A 62 -25.16 -27.39 24.65
N PRO A 63 -24.76 -27.10 25.91
CA PRO A 63 -25.70 -27.00 27.02
C PRO A 63 -26.72 -25.86 26.89
N MET A 64 -26.41 -24.82 26.12
CA MET A 64 -27.27 -23.65 25.92
C MET A 64 -28.07 -23.72 24.61
N SER A 65 -27.88 -24.76 23.80
CA SER A 65 -28.45 -24.88 22.45
C SER A 65 -29.97 -24.75 22.45
N VAL A 66 -30.67 -25.44 23.35
CA VAL A 66 -32.14 -25.38 23.47
C VAL A 66 -32.62 -23.97 23.77
N THR A 67 -31.97 -23.26 24.69
CA THR A 67 -32.31 -21.88 25.07
C THR A 67 -32.07 -20.92 23.90
N LEU A 68 -30.91 -21.04 23.23
CA LEU A 68 -30.57 -20.22 22.06
C LEU A 68 -31.54 -20.45 20.90
N THR A 69 -31.94 -21.70 20.64
CA THR A 69 -32.91 -22.01 19.59
C THR A 69 -34.28 -21.41 19.90
N LYS A 70 -34.76 -21.49 21.15
CA LYS A 70 -36.03 -20.85 21.55
C LYS A 70 -35.97 -19.33 21.36
N PHE A 71 -34.88 -18.71 21.78
CA PHE A 71 -34.67 -17.28 21.66
C PHE A 71 -34.65 -16.84 20.18
N LEU A 72 -33.88 -17.53 19.32
CA LEU A 72 -33.80 -17.22 17.89
C LEU A 72 -35.08 -17.54 17.11
N ARG A 73 -35.85 -18.54 17.55
CA ARG A 73 -37.13 -18.88 16.92
C ARG A 73 -38.20 -17.82 17.13
N ALA A 74 -38.27 -17.22 18.33
CA ALA A 74 -39.35 -16.31 18.71
C ALA A 74 -39.63 -15.20 17.68
N PRO A 75 -38.65 -14.41 17.20
CA PRO A 75 -38.89 -13.38 16.19
C PRO A 75 -39.23 -13.95 14.79
N LEU A 76 -38.92 -15.21 14.52
CA LEU A 76 -39.16 -15.87 13.22
C LEU A 76 -40.53 -16.55 13.13
N MET A 77 -41.27 -16.65 14.23
CA MET A 77 -42.60 -17.27 14.28
C MET A 77 -43.60 -16.76 13.23
N PRO A 78 -43.62 -15.47 12.85
CA PRO A 78 -44.50 -14.99 11.77
C PRO A 78 -44.30 -15.67 10.41
N LEU A 79 -43.14 -16.30 10.17
CA LEU A 79 -42.84 -17.06 8.95
C LEU A 79 -43.37 -18.51 8.99
N GLY A 80 -43.97 -18.91 10.11
CA GLY A 80 -44.49 -20.26 10.33
C GLY A 80 -43.54 -21.16 11.14
N PRO A 81 -44.06 -22.12 11.93
CA PRO A 81 -43.25 -22.91 12.86
C PRO A 81 -42.13 -23.72 12.19
N VAL A 82 -42.39 -24.28 11.00
CA VAL A 82 -41.41 -25.10 10.28
C VAL A 82 -40.20 -24.27 9.86
N VAL A 83 -40.45 -23.13 9.19
CA VAL A 83 -39.40 -22.22 8.72
C VAL A 83 -38.64 -21.62 9.91
N ALA A 84 -39.35 -21.19 10.95
CA ALA A 84 -38.75 -20.64 12.15
C ALA A 84 -37.82 -21.63 12.86
N ASN A 85 -38.26 -22.89 13.02
CA ASN A 85 -37.43 -23.95 13.60
C ASN A 85 -36.21 -24.27 12.72
N ALA A 86 -36.40 -24.41 11.40
CA ALA A 86 -35.31 -24.74 10.48
C ALA A 86 -34.20 -23.67 10.52
N LEU A 87 -34.57 -22.40 10.47
CA LEU A 87 -33.61 -21.29 10.55
C LEU A 87 -32.94 -21.21 11.92
N ALA A 88 -33.70 -21.33 13.01
CA ALA A 88 -33.16 -21.23 14.37
C ALA A 88 -32.18 -22.37 14.68
N VAL A 89 -32.54 -23.63 14.38
CA VAL A 89 -31.67 -24.79 14.60
C VAL A 89 -30.41 -24.69 13.75
N SER A 90 -30.54 -24.37 12.46
CA SER A 90 -29.39 -24.21 11.57
C SER A 90 -28.45 -23.10 12.05
N THR A 91 -29.00 -21.97 12.50
CA THR A 91 -28.19 -20.86 13.02
C THR A 91 -27.43 -21.25 14.28
N VAL A 92 -28.10 -21.90 15.25
CA VAL A 92 -27.45 -22.34 16.50
C VAL A 92 -26.36 -23.38 16.22
N PHE A 93 -26.62 -24.32 15.31
CA PHE A 93 -25.65 -25.32 14.89
C PHE A 93 -24.43 -24.69 14.20
N LEU A 94 -24.64 -23.63 13.41
CA LEU A 94 -23.55 -22.96 12.71
C LEU A 94 -22.85 -21.86 13.54
N LEU A 95 -23.45 -21.42 14.65
CA LEU A 95 -22.96 -20.34 15.52
C LEU A 95 -21.50 -20.52 16.00
N PRO A 96 -21.01 -21.74 16.31
CA PRO A 96 -19.60 -21.95 16.63
C PRO A 96 -18.63 -21.47 15.54
N GLY A 97 -19.06 -21.43 14.28
CA GLY A 97 -18.27 -20.94 13.15
C GLY A 97 -17.82 -19.49 13.33
N VAL A 98 -18.63 -18.64 13.98
CA VAL A 98 -18.29 -17.24 14.30
C VAL A 98 -16.98 -17.18 15.08
N PHE A 99 -16.80 -18.03 16.09
CA PHE A 99 -15.60 -18.04 16.92
C PHE A 99 -14.38 -18.53 16.15
N GLY A 100 -14.54 -19.54 15.29
CA GLY A 100 -13.48 -20.00 14.39
C GLY A 100 -13.02 -18.88 13.44
N PHE A 101 -13.96 -18.17 12.84
CA PHE A 101 -13.66 -16.99 12.02
C PHE A 101 -12.94 -15.90 12.81
N LEU A 102 -13.47 -15.51 13.97
CA LEU A 102 -12.91 -14.43 14.79
C LEU A 102 -11.50 -14.74 15.25
N VAL A 103 -11.26 -15.93 15.81
CA VAL A 103 -9.91 -16.30 16.26
C VAL A 103 -8.95 -16.36 15.08
N TRP A 104 -9.37 -16.92 13.95
CA TRP A 104 -8.53 -16.96 12.76
C TRP A 104 -8.18 -15.55 12.27
N GLU A 105 -9.18 -14.71 12.00
CA GLU A 105 -8.99 -13.37 11.45
C GLU A 105 -8.23 -12.44 12.41
N LEU A 106 -8.48 -12.54 13.71
CA LEU A 106 -7.88 -11.64 14.69
C LEU A 106 -6.51 -12.11 15.19
N LYS A 107 -6.19 -13.40 15.15
CA LYS A 107 -4.95 -13.94 15.74
C LYS A 107 -4.04 -14.65 14.74
N GLU A 108 -4.57 -15.56 13.93
CA GLU A 108 -3.72 -16.41 13.08
C GLU A 108 -3.41 -15.77 11.73
N ASN A 109 -4.37 -15.04 11.13
CA ASN A 109 -4.17 -14.28 9.89
C ASN A 109 -2.98 -13.31 10.01
N TRP A 110 -2.87 -12.71 11.20
CA TRP A 110 -1.75 -11.89 11.65
C TRP A 110 -0.37 -12.54 11.59
N ARG A 111 -0.28 -13.79 12.04
CA ARG A 111 0.97 -14.54 12.06
C ARG A 111 1.38 -14.91 10.64
N LEU A 112 0.43 -15.23 9.78
CA LEU A 112 0.68 -15.47 8.36
C LEU A 112 1.23 -14.22 7.66
N TYR A 113 0.64 -13.05 7.90
CA TYR A 113 1.18 -11.81 7.35
C TYR A 113 2.58 -11.50 7.87
N ARG A 114 2.87 -11.77 9.15
CA ARG A 114 4.21 -11.60 9.72
C ARG A 114 5.21 -12.57 9.11
N ALA A 115 4.84 -13.85 8.95
CA ALA A 115 5.70 -14.88 8.37
C ALA A 115 5.98 -14.65 6.88
N ASN A 116 5.00 -14.14 6.13
CA ASN A 116 5.15 -13.78 4.71
C ASN A 116 5.72 -12.36 4.50
N ARG A 117 6.06 -11.65 5.57
CA ARG A 117 6.66 -10.31 5.48
C ARG A 117 8.09 -10.45 4.97
N PRO A 118 8.55 -9.59 4.04
CA PRO A 118 9.97 -9.56 3.67
C PRO A 118 10.83 -9.27 4.90
N ARG A 119 12.01 -9.90 5.01
CA ARG A 119 12.91 -9.74 6.18
C ARG A 119 13.34 -8.29 6.42
N THR A 120 13.46 -7.52 5.35
CA THR A 120 13.83 -6.10 5.37
C THR A 120 12.67 -5.22 4.90
N LEU A 121 12.67 -3.98 5.35
CA LEU A 121 11.77 -2.96 4.82
C LEU A 121 11.98 -2.81 3.32
N ARG A 122 10.88 -2.89 2.56
CA ARG A 122 10.88 -2.64 1.12
C ARG A 122 10.36 -1.23 0.82
N PRO A 123 10.80 -0.62 -0.30
CA PRO A 123 10.26 0.65 -0.73
C PRO A 123 8.74 0.60 -0.85
N VAL A 124 8.09 1.62 -0.33
CA VAL A 124 6.63 1.72 -0.24
C VAL A 124 6.07 2.18 -1.58
N VAL A 125 4.90 1.66 -1.93
CA VAL A 125 4.14 2.11 -3.09
C VAL A 125 3.58 3.51 -2.83
N VAL A 126 3.88 4.43 -3.75
CA VAL A 126 3.47 5.82 -3.77
C VAL A 126 2.46 6.06 -4.91
N GLY A 127 2.82 5.69 -6.13
CA GLY A 127 1.99 5.97 -7.32
C GLY A 127 0.75 5.10 -7.41
N GLY A 128 -0.29 5.61 -8.09
CA GLY A 128 -1.59 4.92 -8.26
C GLY A 128 -1.54 3.59 -9.02
N HIS A 129 -0.40 3.23 -9.62
CA HIS A 129 -0.18 2.00 -10.36
C HIS A 129 0.81 1.04 -9.68
N GLY A 130 1.07 1.20 -8.38
CA GLY A 130 2.05 0.34 -7.70
C GLY A 130 3.50 0.85 -7.79
N GLU A 131 3.70 2.13 -8.08
CA GLU A 131 5.03 2.70 -8.31
C GLU A 131 5.67 3.17 -7.00
N THR A 132 6.96 2.90 -6.82
CA THR A 132 7.79 3.44 -5.72
C THR A 132 8.42 4.77 -6.15
N VAL A 133 9.02 5.53 -5.23
CA VAL A 133 9.74 6.79 -5.58
C VAL A 133 10.83 6.57 -6.64
N PRO A 134 11.71 5.55 -6.55
CA PRO A 134 12.65 5.24 -7.62
C PRO A 134 11.96 4.97 -8.95
N ARG A 135 10.82 4.27 -8.94
CA ARG A 135 10.09 3.93 -10.17
C ARG A 135 9.41 5.13 -10.80
N LEU A 136 9.00 6.13 -10.00
CA LEU A 136 8.47 7.39 -10.51
C LEU A 136 9.53 8.19 -11.27
N LEU A 137 10.77 8.20 -10.76
CA LEU A 137 11.86 9.03 -11.27
C LEU A 137 12.75 8.34 -12.31
N ARG A 138 13.06 7.04 -12.17
CA ARG A 138 13.99 6.34 -13.08
C ARG A 138 13.33 6.02 -14.42
N PRO A 139 13.88 6.49 -15.55
CA PRO A 139 13.41 6.07 -16.87
C PRO A 139 13.50 4.54 -17.04
N GLY A 140 12.46 3.93 -17.62
CA GLY A 140 12.48 2.49 -17.90
C GLY A 140 11.16 1.94 -18.46
N PHE A 141 11.16 0.64 -18.79
CA PHE A 141 9.96 -0.09 -19.20
C PHE A 141 9.01 -0.18 -17.99
N HIS A 142 7.79 0.36 -18.11
CA HIS A 142 6.85 0.55 -17.00
C HIS A 142 7.37 1.36 -15.78
N SER A 143 8.37 2.22 -15.98
CA SER A 143 8.93 3.15 -14.97
C SER A 143 9.10 4.56 -15.54
N GLY A 144 9.47 5.54 -14.73
CA GLY A 144 9.79 6.91 -15.15
C GLY A 144 8.55 7.73 -15.48
N THR A 145 7.49 7.56 -14.70
CA THR A 145 6.23 8.31 -14.90
C THR A 145 6.47 9.82 -14.88
N VAL A 146 7.29 10.33 -13.95
CA VAL A 146 7.60 11.75 -13.87
C VAL A 146 8.37 12.24 -15.11
N PRO A 147 9.54 11.67 -15.48
CA PRO A 147 10.23 12.04 -16.71
C PRO A 147 9.36 11.95 -17.96
N LYS A 148 8.55 10.90 -18.10
CA LYS A 148 7.65 10.70 -19.26
C LYS A 148 6.56 11.77 -19.31
N LEU A 149 5.97 12.16 -18.18
CA LEU A 149 4.99 13.23 -18.12
C LEU A 149 5.61 14.57 -18.49
N PHE A 150 6.80 14.88 -17.99
CA PHE A 150 7.52 16.10 -18.40
C PHE A 150 7.90 16.10 -19.88
N ALA A 151 8.33 14.97 -20.44
CA ALA A 151 8.62 14.86 -21.87
C ALA A 151 7.36 15.09 -22.73
N LYS A 152 6.21 14.54 -22.31
CA LYS A 152 4.91 14.78 -22.96
C LYS A 152 4.46 16.23 -22.82
N LEU A 153 4.63 16.83 -21.65
CA LEU A 153 4.32 18.24 -21.41
C LEU A 153 5.15 19.17 -22.30
N ARG A 154 6.46 18.94 -22.43
CA ARG A 154 7.34 19.71 -23.33
C ARG A 154 6.90 19.63 -24.79
N ARG A 155 6.44 18.46 -25.25
CA ARG A 155 5.90 18.30 -26.61
C ARG A 155 4.56 19.00 -26.78
N ALA A 156 3.65 18.86 -25.81
CA ALA A 156 2.34 19.47 -25.85
C ALA A 156 2.39 21.01 -25.86
N ARG A 157 3.36 21.61 -25.16
CA ARG A 157 3.59 23.06 -25.16
C ARG A 157 3.89 23.67 -26.54
N ARG A 158 4.28 22.85 -27.53
CA ARG A 158 4.51 23.29 -28.91
C ARG A 158 3.24 23.37 -29.76
N GLY A 159 2.07 23.01 -29.21
CA GLY A 159 0.82 22.98 -29.94
C GLY A 159 -0.41 23.16 -29.06
N GLU A 160 -1.02 22.06 -28.63
CA GLU A 160 -2.38 22.04 -28.10
C GLU A 160 -2.47 22.35 -26.58
N ARG A 161 -3.14 23.47 -26.24
CA ARG A 161 -3.40 23.88 -24.83
C ARG A 161 -4.10 22.80 -24.00
N ARG A 162 -5.00 22.01 -24.60
CA ARG A 162 -5.72 20.92 -23.93
C ARG A 162 -4.78 19.78 -23.52
N ALA A 163 -3.80 19.46 -24.36
CA ALA A 163 -2.78 18.46 -24.05
C ALA A 163 -1.86 18.93 -22.91
N VAL A 164 -1.53 20.23 -22.87
CA VAL A 164 -0.78 20.84 -21.75
C VAL A 164 -1.55 20.65 -20.44
N ALA A 165 -2.81 21.08 -20.39
CA ALA A 165 -3.65 20.95 -19.19
C ALA A 165 -3.79 19.49 -18.72
N LYS A 166 -3.91 18.53 -19.65
CA LYS A 166 -3.97 17.09 -19.34
C LYS A 166 -2.68 16.60 -18.65
N HIS A 167 -1.51 17.00 -19.15
CA HIS A 167 -0.24 16.56 -18.59
C HIS A 167 0.10 17.25 -17.26
N GLU A 168 -0.29 18.51 -17.09
CA GLU A 168 -0.20 19.20 -15.80
C GLU A 168 -1.12 18.57 -14.75
N ALA A 169 -2.35 18.20 -15.11
CA ALA A 169 -3.24 17.47 -14.21
C ALA A 169 -2.66 16.11 -13.79
N ALA A 170 -2.01 15.41 -14.73
CA ALA A 170 -1.33 14.15 -14.42
C ALA A 170 -0.13 14.34 -13.47
N LEU A 171 0.64 15.43 -13.61
CA LEU A 171 1.72 15.77 -12.66
C LEU A 171 1.15 16.09 -11.27
N ARG A 172 0.07 16.87 -11.19
CA ARG A 172 -0.64 17.14 -9.92
C ARG A 172 -1.12 15.86 -9.23
N HIS A 173 -1.56 14.86 -9.99
CA HIS A 173 -1.91 13.56 -9.40
C HIS A 173 -0.70 12.82 -8.82
N VAL A 174 0.49 12.99 -9.39
CA VAL A 174 1.73 12.44 -8.82
C VAL A 174 2.12 13.21 -7.56
N GLU A 175 2.05 14.54 -7.57
CA GLU A 175 2.27 15.39 -6.39
C GLU A 175 1.33 14.99 -5.25
N GLU A 176 0.05 14.79 -5.53
CA GLU A 176 -0.95 14.35 -4.55
C GLU A 176 -0.65 12.94 -4.01
N ALA A 177 -0.16 12.02 -4.86
CA ALA A 177 0.22 10.69 -4.43
C ALA A 177 1.45 10.72 -3.50
N VAL A 178 2.45 11.56 -3.81
CA VAL A 178 3.61 11.81 -2.96
C VAL A 178 3.20 12.48 -1.66
N ARG A 179 2.32 13.50 -1.71
CA ARG A 179 1.73 14.17 -0.55
C ARG A 179 1.12 13.16 0.41
N ARG A 180 0.24 12.29 -0.09
CA ARG A 180 -0.38 11.23 0.74
C ARG A 180 0.63 10.25 1.29
N PHE A 181 1.66 9.88 0.52
CA PHE A 181 2.73 9.02 1.01
C PHE A 181 3.46 9.68 2.18
N VAL A 182 3.85 10.94 2.05
CA VAL A 182 4.53 11.68 3.12
C VAL A 182 3.60 11.87 4.32
N GLU A 183 2.41 12.42 4.15
CA GLU A 183 1.46 12.61 5.27
C GLU A 183 1.17 11.28 6.00
N ARG A 184 1.00 10.19 5.25
CA ARG A 184 0.75 8.86 5.79
C ARG A 184 1.97 8.29 6.52
N ASP A 185 3.12 8.24 5.88
CA ASP A 185 4.28 7.47 6.37
C ASP A 185 5.29 8.31 7.17
N PHE A 186 5.22 9.64 7.07
CA PHE A 186 6.21 10.57 7.60
C PHE A 186 5.74 11.34 8.83
N LEU A 187 4.64 12.09 8.71
CA LEU A 187 4.15 12.95 9.79
C LEU A 187 3.69 12.15 11.02
N ALA A 188 3.30 10.89 10.81
CA ALA A 188 2.97 9.96 11.89
C ALA A 188 4.19 9.58 12.76
N LEU A 189 5.41 9.65 12.20
CA LEU A 189 6.65 9.25 12.87
C LEU A 189 7.42 10.44 13.44
N ALA A 190 7.57 11.51 12.66
CA ALA A 190 8.44 12.63 13.00
C ALA A 190 7.70 13.87 13.55
N GLY A 191 6.37 13.95 13.41
CA GLY A 191 5.63 15.19 13.66
C GLY A 191 5.77 16.21 12.52
N GLY A 192 5.13 17.37 12.67
CA GLY A 192 5.14 18.43 11.66
C GLY A 192 3.91 18.44 10.72
N ALA A 193 3.93 19.33 9.75
CA ALA A 193 2.88 19.47 8.74
C ALA A 193 3.48 19.63 7.35
N LEU A 194 2.99 18.86 6.38
CA LEU A 194 3.40 19.01 4.99
C LEU A 194 2.91 20.36 4.44
N SER A 195 3.80 21.18 3.91
CA SER A 195 3.44 22.44 3.26
C SER A 195 3.27 22.27 1.76
N ASP A 196 4.29 21.76 1.07
CA ASP A 196 4.29 21.71 -0.39
C ASP A 196 4.97 20.45 -0.95
N VAL A 197 4.59 20.07 -2.17
CA VAL A 197 5.20 18.98 -2.93
C VAL A 197 5.43 19.44 -4.36
N ARG A 198 6.69 19.38 -4.79
CA ARG A 198 7.12 19.83 -6.11
C ARG A 198 7.78 18.68 -6.84
N VAL A 199 7.31 18.36 -8.04
CA VAL A 199 7.94 17.34 -8.90
C VAL A 199 8.65 17.99 -10.07
N SER A 200 9.77 17.40 -10.46
CA SER A 200 10.57 17.78 -11.61
C SER A 200 11.10 16.51 -12.30
N PRO A 201 11.69 16.59 -13.51
CA PRO A 201 12.06 15.41 -14.27
C PRO A 201 12.95 14.40 -13.52
N THR A 202 13.84 14.88 -12.66
CA THR A 202 14.80 14.06 -11.91
C THR A 202 14.69 14.23 -10.40
N ARG A 203 13.81 15.11 -9.89
CA ARG A 203 13.72 15.43 -8.47
C ARG A 203 12.28 15.55 -7.98
N ILE A 204 12.00 14.99 -6.82
CA ILE A 204 10.78 15.24 -6.03
C ILE A 204 11.20 15.96 -4.76
N ALA A 205 10.71 17.17 -4.55
CA ALA A 205 10.92 17.96 -3.35
C ALA A 205 9.63 18.05 -2.53
N VAL A 206 9.78 18.02 -1.22
CA VAL A 206 8.70 17.97 -0.24
C VAL A 206 9.07 18.92 0.88
N ASP A 207 8.29 19.97 1.06
CA ASP A 207 8.52 20.93 2.13
C ASP A 207 7.70 20.52 3.36
N VAL A 208 8.37 20.32 4.48
CA VAL A 208 7.74 19.94 5.75
C VAL A 208 8.00 21.02 6.77
N ARG A 209 6.92 21.47 7.40
CA ARG A 209 6.95 22.45 8.48
C ARG A 209 7.13 21.74 9.82
N ASP A 210 8.19 22.12 10.53
CA ASP A 210 8.48 21.72 11.90
C ASP A 210 8.47 22.98 12.78
N GLY A 211 7.35 23.22 13.47
CA GLY A 211 7.08 24.50 14.13
C GLY A 211 7.05 25.66 13.14
N GLU A 212 7.93 26.65 13.31
CA GLU A 212 8.10 27.79 12.40
C GLU A 212 9.09 27.51 11.26
N ARG A 213 9.84 26.40 11.31
CA ARG A 213 10.86 26.08 10.32
C ARG A 213 10.25 25.29 9.18
N VAL A 214 10.64 25.61 7.94
CA VAL A 214 10.34 24.79 6.76
C VAL A 214 11.61 24.06 6.36
N VAL A 215 11.53 22.74 6.32
CA VAL A 215 12.61 21.84 5.93
C VAL A 215 12.25 21.21 4.59
N GLU A 216 13.13 21.35 3.60
CA GLU A 216 12.99 20.66 2.32
C GLU A 216 13.56 19.24 2.42
N LEU A 217 12.78 18.28 1.97
CA LEU A 217 13.16 16.88 1.76
C LEU A 217 13.16 16.64 0.27
N ALA A 218 14.24 16.10 -0.28
CA ALA A 218 14.32 15.85 -1.71
C ALA A 218 14.74 14.42 -2.03
N PHE A 219 14.16 13.90 -3.11
CA PHE A 219 14.52 12.64 -3.73
C PHE A 219 15.00 12.93 -5.15
N GLU A 220 16.26 12.65 -5.42
CA GLU A 220 16.94 12.99 -6.67
C GLU A 220 17.42 11.72 -7.36
N GLU A 221 17.09 11.59 -8.64
CA GLU A 221 17.64 10.56 -9.50
C GLU A 221 18.99 11.01 -10.02
N ALA A 222 20.02 10.21 -9.76
CA ALA A 222 21.37 10.46 -10.18
C ALA A 222 21.99 9.15 -10.68
N SER A 223 22.18 9.04 -11.99
CA SER A 223 22.84 7.93 -12.67
C SER A 223 22.30 6.55 -12.26
N GLY A 224 20.98 6.40 -12.29
CA GLY A 224 20.29 5.16 -11.93
C GLY A 224 20.18 4.91 -10.43
N ARG A 225 20.59 5.85 -9.58
CA ARG A 225 20.47 5.80 -8.12
C ARG A 225 19.47 6.83 -7.62
N LEU A 226 18.88 6.57 -6.45
CA LEU A 226 18.02 7.53 -5.78
C LEU A 226 18.77 8.11 -4.57
N MET A 227 19.06 9.40 -4.62
CA MET A 227 19.67 10.15 -3.53
C MET A 227 18.57 10.86 -2.73
N ALA A 228 18.61 10.73 -1.40
CA ALA A 228 17.77 11.51 -0.50
C ALA A 228 18.56 12.69 0.07
N ARG A 229 17.91 13.85 0.23
CA ARG A 229 18.50 15.05 0.85
C ARG A 229 17.53 15.61 1.89
N GLY A 230 18.07 15.98 3.04
CA GLY A 230 17.33 16.52 4.17
C GLY A 230 17.93 16.04 5.50
N PRO A 231 17.34 16.40 6.65
CA PRO A 231 17.85 15.99 7.96
C PRO A 231 17.91 14.46 8.15
N GLU A 232 18.95 13.97 8.84
CA GLU A 232 19.10 12.55 9.18
C GLU A 232 18.03 12.01 10.14
N ALA A 233 17.33 12.89 10.85
CA ALA A 233 16.11 12.54 11.60
C ALA A 233 15.06 11.82 10.74
N PHE A 234 15.14 11.99 9.42
CA PHE A 234 14.28 11.37 8.42
C PHE A 234 14.87 10.13 7.75
N GLY A 235 15.96 9.57 8.29
CA GLY A 235 16.65 8.39 7.76
C GLY A 235 15.72 7.22 7.42
N ASP A 236 14.69 6.98 8.24
CA ASP A 236 13.73 5.91 8.00
C ASP A 236 12.79 6.19 6.82
N LEU A 237 12.46 7.47 6.55
CA LEU A 237 11.75 7.85 5.33
C LEU A 237 12.60 7.55 4.09
N TRP A 238 13.89 7.85 4.12
CA TRP A 238 14.78 7.58 3.00
C TRP A 238 14.75 6.10 2.63
N ARG A 239 14.76 5.22 3.63
CA ARG A 239 14.64 3.77 3.45
C ARG A 239 13.27 3.35 2.90
N MET A 240 12.17 3.92 3.42
CA MET A 240 10.82 3.63 2.93
C MET A 240 10.57 4.16 1.51
N ALA A 241 11.18 5.28 1.13
CA ALA A 241 11.14 5.78 -0.23
C ALA A 241 11.96 4.89 -1.18
N GLY A 242 12.95 4.16 -0.65
CA GLY A 242 13.88 3.34 -1.42
C GLY A 242 15.08 4.11 -1.94
N ALA A 243 15.52 5.13 -1.20
CA ALA A 243 16.77 5.82 -1.48
C ALA A 243 17.97 4.87 -1.32
N ASP A 244 18.93 5.02 -2.21
CA ASP A 244 20.21 4.31 -2.17
C ASP A 244 21.22 5.04 -1.28
N LEU A 245 21.19 6.37 -1.29
CA LEU A 245 22.19 7.25 -0.68
C LEU A 245 21.48 8.34 0.14
N SER A 246 22.12 8.78 1.23
CA SER A 246 21.77 10.04 1.91
C SER A 246 22.83 11.08 1.61
N ALA A 247 22.43 12.21 1.04
CA ALA A 247 23.32 13.33 0.75
C ALA A 247 23.96 13.89 2.03
N THR A 248 23.21 13.91 3.13
CA THR A 248 23.68 14.44 4.42
C THR A 248 24.74 13.52 5.02
N ALA A 249 24.45 12.22 5.18
CA ALA A 249 25.44 11.24 5.63
C ALA A 249 26.67 11.19 4.72
N LEU A 250 26.50 11.34 3.41
CA LEU A 250 27.61 11.32 2.47
C LEU A 250 28.50 12.54 2.63
N ALA A 251 27.93 13.74 2.72
CA ALA A 251 28.70 14.97 2.95
C ALA A 251 29.47 14.92 4.28
N GLU A 252 28.83 14.43 5.35
CA GLU A 252 29.46 14.22 6.65
C GLU A 252 30.64 13.24 6.56
N ARG A 253 30.45 12.11 5.86
CA ARG A 253 31.47 11.08 5.71
C ARG A 253 32.65 11.54 4.86
N LEU A 254 32.38 12.26 3.78
CA LEU A 254 33.41 12.77 2.87
C LEU A 254 34.12 14.01 3.43
N GLY A 255 33.48 14.72 4.39
CA GLY A 255 33.94 16.01 4.89
C GLY A 255 33.82 17.14 3.86
N THR A 256 32.98 16.97 2.84
CA THR A 256 32.77 17.94 1.75
C THR A 256 31.38 17.76 1.14
N ASP A 257 30.78 18.86 0.70
CA ASP A 257 29.54 18.88 -0.09
C ASP A 257 29.80 18.90 -1.61
N ARG A 258 31.08 18.97 -2.00
CA ARG A 258 31.51 19.00 -3.41
C ARG A 258 31.68 17.56 -3.92
N TYR A 259 30.57 16.94 -4.26
CA TYR A 259 30.54 15.62 -4.90
C TYR A 259 29.38 15.51 -5.90
N ASP A 260 29.45 14.54 -6.79
CA ASP A 260 28.39 14.19 -7.74
C ASP A 260 28.28 12.67 -7.91
N VAL A 261 27.11 12.18 -8.32
CA VAL A 261 26.86 10.76 -8.60
C VAL A 261 26.66 10.58 -10.11
N SER A 262 27.73 10.16 -10.77
CA SER A 262 27.78 9.93 -12.21
C SER A 262 27.68 8.43 -12.55
N GLU A 263 27.63 8.12 -13.84
CA GLU A 263 27.71 6.74 -14.37
C GLU A 263 29.03 6.04 -13.97
N GLU A 264 30.11 6.80 -13.75
CA GLU A 264 31.40 6.26 -13.31
C GLU A 264 31.45 5.94 -11.82
N GLY A 265 30.54 6.55 -11.05
CA GLY A 265 30.42 6.35 -9.61
C GLY A 265 30.23 7.67 -8.86
N LEU A 266 30.73 7.71 -7.64
CA LEU A 266 30.73 8.90 -6.80
C LEU A 266 32.00 9.69 -7.07
N VAL A 267 31.85 10.87 -7.66
CA VAL A 267 32.95 11.79 -7.93
C VAL A 267 33.02 12.79 -6.79
N VAL A 268 34.18 12.93 -6.15
CA VAL A 268 34.41 13.82 -5.01
C VAL A 268 35.54 14.77 -5.36
N TRP A 269 35.32 16.07 -5.19
CA TRP A 269 36.35 17.09 -5.38
C TRP A 269 36.90 17.54 -4.04
N ARG A 270 38.18 17.25 -3.80
CA ARG A 270 38.87 17.56 -2.54
C ARG A 270 40.27 18.07 -2.83
N ASP A 271 40.64 19.20 -2.23
CA ASP A 271 41.97 19.81 -2.35
C ASP A 271 42.43 20.01 -3.81
N GLY A 272 41.48 20.30 -4.71
CA GLY A 272 41.74 20.46 -6.15
C GLY A 272 41.90 19.16 -6.94
N ALA A 273 41.83 18.00 -6.29
CA ALA A 273 41.85 16.68 -6.93
C ALA A 273 40.44 16.12 -7.12
N GLU A 274 40.26 15.39 -8.22
CA GLU A 274 39.08 14.58 -8.49
C GLU A 274 39.33 13.14 -8.03
N ILE A 275 38.43 12.62 -7.19
CA ILE A 275 38.51 11.26 -6.65
C ILE A 275 37.23 10.53 -7.04
N VAL A 276 37.35 9.42 -7.76
CA VAL A 276 36.19 8.65 -8.24
C VAL A 276 36.07 7.33 -7.49
N TYR A 277 34.94 7.11 -6.84
CA TYR A 277 34.61 5.86 -6.15
C TYR A 277 33.62 5.04 -6.98
N PRO A 278 33.96 3.81 -7.41
CA PRO A 278 33.03 2.97 -8.15
C PRO A 278 31.87 2.57 -7.23
N LEU A 279 30.69 3.12 -7.45
CA LEU A 279 29.52 2.80 -6.65
C LEU A 279 29.00 1.42 -7.04
N SER A 280 29.28 0.40 -6.23
CA SER A 280 28.70 -0.93 -6.36
C SER A 280 28.33 -1.48 -5.00
N ARG A 281 27.10 -1.99 -4.86
CA ARG A 281 26.64 -2.66 -3.63
C ARG A 281 27.26 -4.05 -3.44
N ALA A 282 27.92 -4.59 -4.46
CA ALA A 282 28.61 -5.88 -4.37
C ALA A 282 29.99 -5.78 -3.73
N LEU A 283 30.50 -4.56 -3.52
CA LEU A 283 31.78 -4.30 -2.89
C LEU A 283 31.55 -3.95 -1.42
N ASP A 284 32.35 -4.52 -0.52
CA ASP A 284 32.37 -4.11 0.89
C ASP A 284 33.16 -2.81 1.08
N VAL A 285 34.18 -2.60 0.24
CA VAL A 285 35.07 -1.44 0.25
C VAL A 285 35.11 -0.80 -1.14
N LEU A 286 34.82 0.50 -1.20
CA LEU A 286 34.90 1.33 -2.38
C LEU A 286 36.30 1.94 -2.45
N ARG A 287 37.12 1.40 -3.34
CA ARG A 287 38.49 1.89 -3.56
C ARG A 287 38.48 3.09 -4.49
N PRO A 288 39.08 4.22 -4.10
CA PRO A 288 39.13 5.41 -4.95
C PRO A 288 40.04 5.19 -6.15
N ARG A 289 39.65 5.79 -7.27
CA ARG A 289 40.54 6.14 -8.36
C ARG A 289 41.01 7.57 -8.08
N GLY A 290 42.24 7.72 -7.58
CA GLY A 290 42.82 9.01 -7.16
C GLY A 290 43.35 8.99 -5.72
N PRO A 291 43.88 10.12 -5.22
CA PRO A 291 44.49 10.24 -3.89
C PRO A 291 43.43 10.38 -2.78
N GLY A 292 42.56 9.38 -2.62
CA GLY A 292 41.51 9.35 -1.60
C GLY A 292 41.68 8.20 -0.60
N PRO A 293 41.02 8.28 0.57
CA PRO A 293 40.89 7.15 1.48
C PRO A 293 39.93 6.09 0.91
N GLU A 294 40.07 4.83 1.33
CA GLU A 294 39.05 3.81 1.07
C GLU A 294 37.76 4.15 1.85
N LEU A 295 36.60 3.93 1.22
CA LEU A 295 35.29 4.09 1.87
C LEU A 295 34.64 2.72 2.04
N ARG A 296 33.92 2.49 3.14
CA ARG A 296 33.11 1.27 3.24
C ARG A 296 31.76 1.47 2.57
N ALA A 297 31.28 0.47 1.85
CA ALA A 297 30.01 0.56 1.14
C ALA A 297 28.82 0.73 2.09
N ASP A 298 28.89 0.16 3.30
CA ASP A 298 27.85 0.29 4.33
C ASP A 298 27.81 1.67 5.00
N GLU A 299 28.81 2.50 4.77
CA GLU A 299 28.86 3.91 5.20
C GLU A 299 28.35 4.88 4.13
N VAL A 300 28.37 4.45 2.86
CA VAL A 300 27.92 5.25 1.70
C VAL A 300 26.47 4.92 1.35
N PHE A 301 26.11 3.63 1.32
CA PHE A 301 24.76 3.19 0.99
C PHE A 301 23.86 3.13 2.23
N LEU A 302 22.61 3.54 2.05
CA LEU A 302 21.57 3.28 3.03
C LEU A 302 21.37 1.77 3.18
N ARG A 303 21.78 1.26 4.33
CA ARG A 303 21.62 -0.15 4.67
C ARG A 303 20.14 -0.54 4.72
N PRO A 304 19.78 -1.74 4.18
CA PRO A 304 18.48 -2.33 4.44
C PRO A 304 18.25 -2.46 5.95
N ILE A 305 17.08 -2.03 6.42
CA ILE A 305 16.70 -2.12 7.83
C ILE A 305 15.79 -3.33 8.03
N ALA A 306 16.09 -4.12 9.06
CA ALA A 306 15.23 -5.23 9.46
C ALA A 306 13.94 -4.68 10.10
N TRP A 307 12.84 -5.43 9.98
CA TRP A 307 11.59 -4.98 10.58
C TRP A 307 11.64 -4.82 12.10
N GLU A 308 12.36 -5.69 12.79
CA GLU A 308 12.53 -5.61 14.26
C GLU A 308 13.30 -4.36 14.67
N GLU A 309 14.38 -4.05 13.94
CA GLU A 309 15.17 -2.83 14.14
C GLU A 309 14.32 -1.57 13.92
N TRP A 310 13.50 -1.57 12.87
CA TRP A 310 12.58 -0.47 12.60
C TRP A 310 11.50 -0.32 13.68
N GLU A 311 10.87 -1.42 14.11
CA GLU A 311 9.84 -1.41 15.16
C GLU A 311 10.39 -0.93 16.51
N GLY A 312 11.64 -1.25 16.82
CA GLY A 312 12.36 -0.72 17.98
C GLY A 312 12.56 0.80 17.89
N ARG A 313 12.99 1.32 16.73
CA ARG A 313 13.21 2.76 16.52
C ARG A 313 11.92 3.58 16.48
N SER A 314 10.85 3.02 15.92
CA SER A 314 9.56 3.71 15.80
C SER A 314 8.77 3.78 17.11
N GLY A 315 9.28 3.17 18.19
CA GLY A 315 8.58 3.05 19.47
C GLY A 315 7.31 2.21 19.35
N GLY A 316 7.32 1.17 18.49
CA GLY A 316 6.16 0.31 18.25
C GLY A 316 5.06 0.93 17.39
N ARG A 317 5.23 2.17 16.88
CA ARG A 317 4.35 2.72 15.84
C ARG A 317 4.53 1.89 14.58
N ALA A 318 3.45 1.36 14.02
CA ALA A 318 3.51 0.63 12.75
C ALA A 318 3.60 1.63 11.58
N PRO A 319 4.32 1.31 10.48
CA PRO A 319 4.35 2.19 9.33
C PRO A 319 2.93 2.20 8.77
N PRO A 320 2.33 3.36 8.50
CA PRO A 320 0.92 3.38 8.12
C PRO A 320 0.66 2.73 6.75
N SER A 321 1.64 2.66 5.86
CA SER A 321 1.63 1.78 4.67
C SER A 321 1.63 0.27 4.98
N ALA A 322 2.03 -0.15 6.17
CA ALA A 322 1.85 -1.52 6.66
C ALA A 322 0.50 -1.72 7.37
N ARG A 323 -0.41 -0.72 7.42
CA ARG A 323 -1.78 -0.96 7.88
C ARG A 323 -2.58 -1.91 6.99
N TRP A 324 -2.12 -2.19 5.76
CA TRP A 324 -2.65 -3.29 4.94
C TRP A 324 -2.38 -4.67 5.56
N ILE A 325 -1.32 -4.78 6.36
CA ILE A 325 -1.06 -5.95 7.19
C ILE A 325 -1.95 -5.89 8.44
N ARG A 326 -2.39 -4.69 8.89
CA ARG A 326 -3.26 -4.44 10.07
C ARG A 326 -4.77 -4.48 9.95
N ASN A 327 -5.34 -4.54 8.75
CA ASN A 327 -6.79 -4.40 8.62
C ASN A 327 -7.41 -5.43 7.65
N PRO A 328 -7.88 -6.60 8.15
CA PRO A 328 -8.50 -7.61 7.31
C PRO A 328 -9.82 -7.16 6.66
N VAL A 329 -10.43 -6.06 7.12
CA VAL A 329 -11.76 -5.60 6.64
C VAL A 329 -11.69 -4.88 5.29
N ALA A 330 -10.53 -4.32 4.90
CA ALA A 330 -10.43 -3.46 3.70
C ALA A 330 -10.32 -4.23 2.36
N ILE A 331 -10.04 -5.54 2.39
CA ILE A 331 -9.67 -6.30 1.18
C ILE A 331 -10.90 -6.69 0.33
N SER A 332 -12.09 -6.83 0.92
CA SER A 332 -13.30 -7.24 0.17
C SER A 332 -13.85 -6.16 -0.78
N ALA A 333 -13.41 -4.91 -0.61
CA ALA A 333 -13.91 -3.75 -1.36
C ALA A 333 -13.05 -3.40 -2.59
N SER A 334 -11.75 -3.71 -2.57
CA SER A 334 -10.82 -3.41 -3.69
C SER A 334 -10.79 -4.51 -4.74
N ALA A 335 -10.94 -5.78 -4.35
CA ALA A 335 -10.96 -6.91 -5.29
C ALA A 335 -12.13 -6.83 -6.30
N ARG A 336 -13.24 -6.18 -5.94
CA ARG A 336 -14.42 -6.01 -6.83
C ARG A 336 -14.25 -4.98 -7.95
N ARG A 337 -13.20 -4.15 -7.96
CA ARG A 337 -13.00 -3.15 -9.02
C ARG A 337 -12.10 -3.62 -10.16
N SER A 338 -11.48 -4.80 -10.07
CA SER A 338 -10.52 -5.28 -11.08
C SER A 338 -11.07 -6.32 -12.08
N THR A 339 -12.25 -6.89 -11.84
CA THR A 339 -12.87 -7.85 -12.77
C THR A 339 -13.96 -7.16 -13.60
N GLY A 340 -13.55 -6.39 -14.60
CA GLY A 340 -14.52 -5.65 -15.41
C GLY A 340 -13.95 -4.97 -16.65
N SER A 341 -13.19 -5.69 -17.49
CA SER A 341 -13.09 -5.42 -18.94
C SER A 341 -12.11 -6.41 -19.59
N SER A 342 -12.62 -7.54 -20.05
CA SER A 342 -11.95 -8.37 -21.06
C SER A 342 -13.01 -8.79 -22.08
N ARG A 343 -13.21 -7.96 -23.10
CA ARG A 343 -13.94 -8.38 -24.31
C ARG A 343 -13.03 -9.31 -25.13
N PRO A 344 -13.50 -10.47 -25.58
CA PRO A 344 -12.74 -11.30 -26.51
C PRO A 344 -12.70 -10.63 -27.89
N ARG A 345 -11.54 -10.68 -28.55
CA ARG A 345 -11.37 -10.32 -29.97
C ARG A 345 -12.07 -11.36 -30.85
N PRO A 346 -12.77 -10.97 -31.93
CA PRO A 346 -13.27 -11.93 -32.91
C PRO A 346 -12.10 -12.51 -33.74
N PRO A 347 -12.25 -13.74 -34.25
CA PRO A 347 -11.24 -14.39 -35.07
C PRO A 347 -11.11 -13.69 -36.43
N ALA A 348 -9.88 -13.63 -36.93
CA ALA A 348 -9.58 -13.10 -38.24
C ALA A 348 -10.11 -14.07 -39.32
N THR A 349 -10.88 -13.51 -40.25
CA THR A 349 -11.14 -14.06 -41.59
C THR A 349 -10.46 -13.17 -42.60
#